data_AF-A0AB34SRC2-F1
#
_entry.id   AF-A0AB34SRC2-F1
#
_cell.length_a   1.000
_cell.length_b   1.000
_cell.length_c   1.000
_cell.angle_alpha   90.00
_cell.angle_beta   90.00
_cell.angle_gamma   90.00
#
_symmetry.space_group_name_H-M   'P 1'
#
loop_
_entity.id
_entity.type
_entity.pdbx_description
1 polymer ?
#
loop_
_entity_poly.entity_id
_entity_poly.type
_entity_poly.pdbx_seq_one_letter_code
_entity_poly.pdbx_strand_id
1 'polypeptide(L)'
;MANPRLTPEQLDLARALLDEVRERLMDLSGGDKELLFAYRRKVYKELMHDERSKPMIRRRLKQLKMKEQQGICPLCNELLPERGAVLDRTQAVDGYTPENTRLIHAACDVAHQAAKGYA
;
A
#
# COMPACT_ATOMS: atom_id res chain seq x y z
N MET A 1 2.02 6.51 14.38
CA MET A 1 2.65 5.32 14.97
C MET A 1 3.68 4.78 13.98
N ALA A 2 4.80 4.24 14.47
CA ALA A 2 5.80 3.62 13.59
C ALA A 2 5.24 2.30 13.05
N ASN A 3 5.49 2.00 11.78
CA ASN A 3 5.13 0.69 11.23
C ASN A 3 5.97 -0.39 11.90
N PRO A 4 5.40 -1.59 12.14
CA PRO A 4 6.16 -2.70 12.72
C PRO A 4 7.37 -3.02 11.82
N ARG A 5 8.52 -3.24 12.45
CA ARG A 5 9.74 -3.70 11.80
C ARG A 5 10.02 -5.13 12.24
N LEU A 6 10.49 -5.94 11.30
CA LEU A 6 10.94 -7.29 11.63
C LEU A 6 12.18 -7.20 12.52
N THR A 7 12.22 -8.02 13.56
CA THR A 7 13.44 -8.34 14.29
C THR A 7 14.43 -9.07 13.37
N PRO A 8 15.74 -9.13 13.71
CA PRO A 8 16.70 -9.90 12.93
C PRO A 8 16.27 -11.36 12.69
N GLU A 9 15.73 -12.03 13.72
CA GLU A 9 15.29 -13.41 13.65
C GLU A 9 14.06 -13.58 12.73
N GLN A 10 13.11 -12.65 12.81
CA GLN A 10 11.95 -12.64 11.91
C GLN A 10 12.35 -12.33 10.45
N LEU A 11 13.39 -11.52 10.25
CA LEU A 11 13.91 -11.22 8.92
C LEU A 11 14.53 -12.47 8.28
N ASP A 12 15.24 -13.28 9.06
CA ASP A 12 15.81 -14.53 8.58
C ASP A 12 14.73 -15.57 8.24
N LEU A 13 13.67 -15.67 9.06
CA LEU A 13 12.50 -16.48 8.72
C LEU A 13 11.81 -16.00 7.42
N ALA A 14 11.67 -14.68 7.24
CA ALA A 14 11.07 -14.12 6.03
C ALA A 14 11.93 -14.39 4.77
N ARG A 15 13.26 -14.39 4.91
CA ARG A 15 14.19 -14.74 3.83
C ARG A 15 14.08 -16.22 3.46
N ALA A 16 14.07 -17.11 4.44
CA ALA A 16 13.90 -18.55 4.20
C ALA A 16 12.59 -18.84 3.46
N LEU A 17 11.48 -18.26 3.90
CA LEU A 17 10.19 -18.38 3.22
C LEU A 17 10.23 -17.82 1.78
N LEU A 18 10.92 -16.70 1.56
CA LEU A 18 11.05 -16.14 0.23
C LEU A 18 11.82 -17.07 -0.73
N ASP A 19 12.83 -17.78 -0.22
CA ASP A 19 13.58 -18.76 -1.01
C ASP A 19 12.71 -19.98 -1.35
N GLU A 20 11.93 -20.51 -0.40
CA GLU A 20 10.93 -21.56 -0.67
C GLU A 20 9.92 -21.14 -1.76
N VAL A 21 9.41 -19.90 -1.69
CA VAL A 21 8.49 -19.37 -2.70
C VAL A 21 9.17 -19.29 -4.06
N ARG A 22 10.44 -18.87 -4.13
CA ARG A 22 11.20 -18.77 -5.39
C ARG A 22 11.40 -20.13 -6.03
N GLU A 23 11.75 -21.15 -5.25
CA GLU A 23 11.92 -22.52 -5.72
C GLU A 23 10.60 -23.07 -6.28
N ARG A 24 9.51 -22.96 -5.52
CA ARG A 24 8.19 -23.42 -5.98
C ARG A 24 7.73 -22.72 -7.26
N LEU A 25 8.03 -21.43 -7.41
CA LEU A 25 7.73 -20.70 -8.64
C LEU A 25 8.55 -21.18 -9.84
N MET A 26 9.83 -21.53 -9.62
CA MET A 26 10.71 -22.09 -10.65
C MET A 26 10.24 -23.48 -11.10
N ASP A 27 9.83 -24.32 -10.15
CA ASP A 27 9.31 -25.66 -10.43
C ASP A 27 8.00 -25.58 -11.21
N LEU A 28 7.06 -24.73 -10.77
CA LEU A 28 5.78 -24.51 -11.45
C LEU A 28 5.95 -23.97 -12.87
N SER A 29 7.00 -23.20 -13.12
CA SER A 29 7.25 -22.68 -14.46
C SER A 29 7.93 -23.71 -15.37
N GLY A 30 8.42 -24.83 -14.85
CA GLY A 30 9.13 -25.85 -15.65
C GLY A 30 10.35 -25.30 -16.39
N GLY A 31 11.00 -24.26 -15.86
CA GLY A 31 12.11 -23.55 -16.52
C GLY A 31 11.70 -22.51 -17.58
N ASP A 32 10.41 -22.34 -17.88
CA ASP A 32 9.91 -21.26 -18.75
C ASP A 32 10.08 -19.89 -18.06
N LYS A 33 10.89 -19.02 -18.68
CA LYS A 33 11.22 -17.69 -18.15
C LYS A 33 10.04 -16.72 -18.21
N GLU A 34 9.20 -16.78 -19.23
CA GLU A 34 8.05 -15.89 -19.36
C GLU A 34 6.96 -16.26 -18.35
N LEU A 35 6.71 -17.56 -18.18
CA LEU A 35 5.77 -18.05 -17.20
C LEU A 35 6.23 -17.76 -15.76
N LEU A 36 7.52 -17.96 -15.47
CA LEU A 36 8.13 -17.59 -14.18
C LEU A 36 7.96 -16.10 -13.87
N PHE A 37 8.19 -15.24 -14.87
CA PHE A 37 7.97 -13.80 -14.74
C PHE A 37 6.49 -13.49 -14.43
N ALA A 38 5.55 -14.11 -15.16
CA ALA A 38 4.13 -13.91 -14.94
C ALA A 38 3.69 -14.32 -13.53
N TYR A 39 4.16 -15.46 -13.03
CA TYR A 39 3.85 -15.92 -11.66
C TYR A 39 4.43 -15.00 -10.59
N ARG A 40 5.70 -14.60 -10.70
CA ARG A 40 6.32 -13.66 -9.75
C ARG A 40 5.53 -12.35 -9.67
N ARG A 41 5.16 -11.79 -10.83
CA ARG A 41 4.36 -10.56 -10.90
C ARG A 41 2.97 -10.75 -10.29
N LYS A 42 2.34 -11.90 -10.50
CA LYS A 42 1.04 -12.24 -9.93
C LYS A 42 1.10 -12.32 -8.41
N VAL A 43 2.04 -13.08 -7.85
CA VAL A 43 2.22 -13.23 -6.40
C VAL A 43 2.50 -11.88 -5.75
N TYR A 44 3.47 -11.12 -6.28
CA TYR A 44 3.79 -9.78 -5.78
C TYR A 44 2.56 -8.87 -5.77
N LYS A 45 1.78 -8.86 -6.85
CA LYS A 45 0.57 -8.02 -6.94
C LYS A 45 -0.48 -8.42 -5.90
N GLU A 46 -0.71 -9.71 -5.67
CA GLU A 46 -1.71 -10.15 -4.68
C GLU A 46 -1.27 -9.84 -3.25
N LEU A 47 0.00 -10.07 -2.89
CA LEU A 47 0.52 -9.67 -1.57
C LEU A 47 0.38 -8.16 -1.33
N MET A 48 0.62 -7.34 -2.37
CA MET A 48 0.37 -5.89 -2.30
C MET A 48 -1.12 -5.54 -2.16
N HIS A 49 -2.02 -6.37 -2.68
CA HIS A 49 -3.46 -6.18 -2.49
C HIS A 49 -3.90 -6.55 -1.08
N ASP A 50 -3.29 -7.54 -0.45
CA ASP A 50 -3.62 -7.92 0.92
C ASP A 50 -3.33 -6.76 1.88
N GLU A 51 -2.23 -6.02 1.67
CA GLU A 51 -1.90 -4.82 2.45
C GLU A 51 -2.77 -3.61 2.05
N ARG A 52 -2.97 -3.36 0.75
CA ARG A 52 -3.47 -2.07 0.25
C ARG A 52 -4.85 -2.12 -0.42
N SER A 53 -5.51 -3.27 -0.43
CA SER A 53 -6.68 -3.56 -1.25
C SER A 53 -6.46 -3.40 -2.76
N LYS A 54 -7.42 -3.89 -3.55
CA LYS A 54 -7.42 -3.75 -5.01
C LYS A 54 -7.59 -2.28 -5.43
N PRO A 55 -7.02 -1.83 -6.56
CA PRO A 55 -7.11 -0.44 -7.03
C PRO A 55 -8.54 0.12 -7.11
N MET A 56 -9.51 -0.70 -7.51
CA MET A 56 -10.93 -0.30 -7.59
C MET A 56 -11.54 0.00 -6.22
N ILE A 57 -11.16 -0.76 -5.18
CA ILE A 57 -11.60 -0.50 -3.81
C ILE A 57 -11.04 0.83 -3.33
N ARG A 58 -9.74 1.09 -3.57
CA ARG A 58 -9.13 2.39 -3.25
C ARG A 58 -9.75 3.56 -4.02
N ARG A 59 -10.11 3.37 -5.30
CA ARG A 59 -10.81 4.41 -6.08
C ARG A 59 -12.17 4.73 -5.46
N ARG A 60 -12.94 3.71 -5.08
CA ARG A 60 -14.23 3.89 -4.39
C ARG A 60 -14.04 4.59 -3.05
N LEU A 61 -13.02 4.23 -2.29
CA LEU A 61 -12.70 4.89 -1.01
C LEU A 61 -12.34 6.36 -1.20
N LYS A 62 -11.57 6.74 -2.24
CA LYS A 62 -11.32 8.15 -2.58
C LYS A 62 -12.63 8.92 -2.80
N GLN A 63 -13.55 8.35 -3.56
CA GLN A 63 -14.84 8.99 -3.84
C GLN A 63 -15.70 9.13 -2.57
N LEU A 64 -15.69 8.11 -1.70
CA LEU A 64 -16.36 8.16 -0.41
C LEU A 64 -15.78 9.29 0.44
N LYS A 65 -14.46 9.33 0.61
CA LYS A 65 -13.77 10.34 1.42
C LYS A 65 -13.92 11.76 0.89
N MET A 66 -13.93 11.92 -0.44
CA MET A 66 -14.22 13.22 -1.05
C MET A 66 -15.59 13.75 -0.62
N LYS A 67 -16.62 12.89 -0.55
CA LYS A 67 -17.97 13.28 -0.11
C LYS A 67 -18.03 13.54 1.40
N GLU A 68 -17.49 12.63 2.21
CA GLU A 68 -17.49 12.74 3.68
C GLU A 68 -16.77 14.00 4.16
N GLN A 69 -15.66 14.35 3.51
CA GLN A 69 -14.86 15.53 3.82
C GLN A 69 -15.36 16.79 3.10
N GLN A 70 -16.47 16.72 2.37
CA GLN A 70 -17.03 17.84 1.59
C GLN A 70 -15.99 18.46 0.63
N GLY A 71 -15.07 17.66 0.12
CA GLY A 71 -14.00 18.11 -0.76
C GLY A 71 -12.91 18.93 -0.06
N ILE A 72 -12.83 18.94 1.26
CA ILE A 72 -11.84 19.71 2.02
C ILE A 72 -10.72 18.78 2.52
N CYS A 73 -9.48 19.23 2.40
CA CYS A 73 -8.33 18.54 2.97
C CYS A 73 -8.25 18.81 4.48
N PRO A 74 -8.27 17.79 5.34
CA PRO A 74 -8.26 17.97 6.80
C PRO A 74 -6.90 18.46 7.35
N LEU A 75 -5.87 18.57 6.52
CA LEU A 75 -4.54 19.02 6.95
C LEU A 75 -4.32 20.53 6.74
N CYS A 76 -4.80 21.07 5.63
CA CYS A 76 -4.64 22.50 5.30
C CYS A 76 -5.96 23.27 5.25
N ASN A 77 -7.11 22.59 5.35
CA ASN A 77 -8.45 23.14 5.22
C ASN A 77 -8.78 23.77 3.85
N GLU A 78 -7.98 23.47 2.83
CA GLU A 78 -8.22 23.91 1.45
C GLU A 78 -8.99 22.85 0.64
N LEU A 79 -9.60 23.29 -0.47
CA LEU A 79 -10.28 22.40 -1.40
C LEU A 79 -9.31 21.37 -2.00
N LEU A 80 -9.71 20.10 -1.98
CA LEU A 80 -9.02 19.01 -2.62
C LEU A 80 -9.13 19.15 -4.15
N PRO A 81 -8.06 18.80 -4.89
CA PRO A 81 -8.07 18.86 -6.34
C PRO A 81 -8.95 17.75 -6.92
N GLU A 82 -9.52 17.99 -8.11
CA GLU A 82 -10.28 16.97 -8.85
C GLU A 82 -9.45 15.70 -9.13
N ARG A 83 -8.13 15.85 -9.30
CA ARG A 83 -7.19 14.76 -9.54
C ARG A 83 -5.93 14.94 -8.67
N GLY A 84 -5.30 13.83 -8.33
CA GLY A 84 -4.03 13.84 -7.59
C GLY A 84 -4.14 13.85 -6.06
N ALA A 85 -5.35 13.90 -5.49
CA ALA A 85 -5.54 13.68 -4.06
C ALA A 85 -5.11 12.26 -3.64
N VAL A 86 -4.52 12.13 -2.46
CA VAL A 86 -3.88 10.92 -1.94
C VAL A 86 -4.67 10.38 -0.74
N LEU A 87 -4.83 9.06 -0.69
CA LEU A 87 -5.37 8.40 0.51
C LEU A 87 -4.22 8.24 1.51
N ASP A 88 -4.32 8.96 2.63
CA ASP A 88 -3.40 8.87 3.75
C ASP A 88 -4.01 7.96 4.83
N ARG A 89 -3.25 6.95 5.23
CA ARG A 89 -3.63 5.97 6.27
C ARG A 89 -3.07 6.44 7.60
N THR A 90 -3.88 6.39 8.65
CA THR A 90 -3.41 6.69 10.01
C THR A 90 -2.41 5.64 10.49
N GLN A 91 -2.70 4.37 10.23
CA GLN A 91 -1.80 3.23 10.45
C GLN A 91 -1.69 2.38 9.19
N ALA A 92 -0.48 1.97 8.79
CA ALA A 92 -0.32 1.17 7.58
C ALA A 92 -0.95 -0.23 7.72
N VAL A 93 -0.82 -0.83 8.90
CA VAL A 93 -1.29 -2.20 9.22
C VAL A 93 -2.80 -2.37 9.12
N ASP A 94 -3.56 -1.30 9.36
CA ASP A 94 -5.03 -1.31 9.31
C ASP A 94 -5.57 -1.15 7.87
N GLY A 95 -4.68 -1.10 6.87
CA GLY A 95 -5.06 -1.06 5.46
C GLY A 95 -5.83 0.20 5.05
N TYR A 96 -6.47 0.16 3.87
CA TYR A 96 -7.28 1.27 3.35
C TYR A 96 -8.76 1.06 3.66
N THR A 97 -9.18 1.42 4.87
CA THR A 97 -10.58 1.43 5.32
C THR A 97 -11.12 2.85 5.48
N PRO A 98 -12.45 3.05 5.51
CA PRO A 98 -13.02 4.37 5.82
C PRO A 98 -12.54 4.92 7.16
N GLU A 99 -12.39 4.11 8.18
CA GLU A 99 -12.06 4.55 9.54
C GLU A 99 -10.57 4.91 9.66
N ASN A 100 -9.70 4.20 8.93
CA ASN A 100 -8.26 4.40 8.97
C ASN A 100 -7.73 5.39 7.93
N THR A 101 -8.58 5.91 7.03
CA THR A 101 -8.11 6.69 5.87
C THR A 101 -8.73 8.07 5.80
N ARG A 102 -7.93 9.06 5.41
CA ARG A 102 -8.37 10.39 4.97
C ARG A 102 -7.84 10.70 3.56
N LEU A 103 -8.50 11.63 2.88
CA LEU A 103 -8.11 12.12 1.56
C LEU A 103 -7.42 13.50 1.72
N ILE A 104 -6.18 13.62 1.25
CA ILE A 104 -5.36 14.83 1.41
C ILE A 104 -4.70 15.24 0.09
N HIS A 105 -4.18 16.47 0.00
CA HIS A 105 -3.34 16.89 -1.12
C HIS A 105 -2.03 16.09 -1.15
N ALA A 106 -1.48 15.88 -2.34
CA ALA A 106 -0.16 15.26 -2.50
C ALA A 106 0.95 16.04 -1.77
N ALA A 107 0.91 17.37 -1.79
CA ALA A 107 1.88 18.20 -1.07
C ALA A 107 1.75 18.03 0.47
N CYS A 108 0.52 17.94 0.97
CA CYS A 108 0.28 17.68 2.40
C CYS A 108 0.76 16.28 2.80
N ASP A 109 0.61 15.27 1.94
CA ASP A 109 1.14 13.92 2.19
C ASP A 109 2.67 13.96 2.30
N VAL A 110 3.36 14.56 1.34
CA VAL A 110 4.83 14.69 1.37
C VAL A 110 5.30 15.38 2.65
N ALA A 111 4.71 16.53 3.00
CA ALA A 111 5.05 17.24 4.23
C ALA A 111 4.76 16.39 5.49
N HIS A 112 3.65 15.64 5.50
CA HIS A 112 3.27 14.79 6.61
C HIS A 112 4.17 13.56 6.77
N GLN A 113 4.61 12.93 5.67
CA GLN A 113 5.56 11.82 5.71
C GLN A 113 6.96 12.29 6.11
N ALA A 114 7.41 13.45 5.63
CA ALA A 114 8.67 14.06 6.04
C ALA A 114 8.69 14.34 7.54
N ALA A 115 7.59 14.88 8.10
CA ALA A 115 7.45 15.11 9.54
C ALA A 115 7.49 13.81 10.37
N LYS A 116 7.15 12.66 9.78
CA LYS A 116 7.27 11.33 10.41
C LYS A 116 8.64 10.68 10.24
N GLY A 117 9.56 11.31 9.51
CA GLY A 117 10.91 10.78 9.24
C GLY A 117 10.98 9.73 8.14
N TYR A 118 10.01 9.70 7.22
CA TYR A 118 9.99 8.79 6.06
C TYR A 118 10.48 9.47 4.76
N ALA A 119 11.32 10.49 4.88
CA ALA A 119 11.87 11.25 3.74
C ALA A 119 12.63 10.37 2.74
#